data_AF-A0A843RNF0-F1
#
_entry.id   AF-A0A843RNF0-F1
#
_cell.length_a   1.000
_cell.length_b   1.000
_cell.length_c   1.000
_cell.angle_alpha   90.00
_cell.angle_beta   90.00
_cell.angle_gamma   90.00
#
_symmetry.space_group_name_H-M   'P 1'
#
loop_
_entity.id
_entity.type
_entity.pdbx_description
1 polymer ?
#
loop_
_entity_poly.entity_id
_entity_poly.type
_entity_poly.pdbx_seq_one_letter_code
_entity_poly.pdbx_strand_id
1 'polypeptide(L)'
;MHEEGFTLTRAPDGTVAVRRPDGRPLPPCPRAPRWKRDSNHIQHPLAPNTARLAAAGIRIRPDTATPHWFGERLDLHFALDVLRDHPASVASGMGVSTGQSVAM
;
A
#
# COMPACT_ATOMS: atom_id res chain seq x y z
N MET A 1 -9.61 -10.31 13.54
CA MET A 1 -8.91 -11.03 12.47
C MET A 1 -9.81 -12.19 12.10
N HIS A 2 -10.51 -12.13 10.97
CA HIS A 2 -11.18 -13.32 10.46
C HIS A 2 -10.13 -14.11 9.72
N GLU A 3 -9.94 -15.36 10.11
CA GLU A 3 -8.90 -16.18 9.50
C GLU A 3 -9.25 -16.52 8.04
N GLU A 4 -10.50 -16.32 7.56
CA GLU A 4 -10.90 -16.49 6.15
C GLU A 4 -10.33 -17.79 5.49
N GLY A 5 -10.21 -18.86 6.29
CA GLY A 5 -9.63 -20.14 5.87
C GLY A 5 -8.11 -20.27 5.99
N PHE A 6 -7.38 -19.20 6.32
CA PHE A 6 -5.98 -19.27 6.71
C PHE A 6 -5.83 -20.04 8.04
N THR A 7 -4.72 -20.75 8.20
CA THR A 7 -4.44 -21.50 9.43
C THR A 7 -3.07 -21.14 9.98
N LEU A 8 -2.98 -20.99 11.29
CA LEU A 8 -1.74 -20.79 12.03
C LEU A 8 -1.41 -22.04 12.84
N THR A 9 -0.26 -22.65 12.59
CA THR A 9 0.28 -23.73 13.43
C THR A 9 1.55 -23.27 14.11
N ARG A 10 1.71 -23.58 15.39
CA ARG A 10 2.91 -23.26 16.16
C ARG A 10 3.61 -24.56 16.58
N ALA A 11 4.88 -24.71 16.22
CA ALA A 11 5.71 -25.83 16.63
C ALA A 11 6.24 -25.64 18.06
N PRO A 12 6.72 -26.72 18.72
CA PRO A 12 7.24 -26.66 20.10
C PRO A 12 8.45 -25.72 20.29
N ASP A 13 9.23 -25.51 19.23
CA ASP A 13 10.36 -24.56 19.18
C ASP A 13 9.90 -23.09 19.06
N GLY A 14 8.59 -22.86 18.94
CA GLY A 14 7.98 -21.56 18.76
C GLY A 14 7.84 -21.11 17.32
N THR A 15 8.30 -21.90 16.34
CA THR A 15 8.16 -21.58 14.92
C THR A 15 6.69 -21.55 14.52
N VAL A 16 6.26 -20.49 13.84
CA VAL A 16 4.89 -20.32 13.35
C VAL A 16 4.84 -20.56 11.86
N ALA A 17 3.95 -21.44 11.41
CA ALA A 17 3.65 -21.65 10.01
C ALA A 17 2.23 -21.16 9.70
N VAL A 18 2.13 -20.37 8.65
CA VAL A 18 0.86 -19.87 8.11
C VAL A 18 0.53 -20.63 6.85
N ARG A 19 -0.69 -21.16 6.75
CA ARG A 19 -1.21 -21.81 5.56
C ARG A 19 -2.37 -21.01 4.98
N ARG A 20 -2.44 -21.01 3.66
CA ARG A 20 -3.53 -20.45 2.87
C ARG A 20 -4.78 -21.34 3.02
N PRO A 21 -5.96 -20.86 2.62
CA PRO A 21 -7.19 -21.67 2.62
C PRO A 21 -7.11 -22.96 1.79
N ASP A 22 -6.23 -23.01 0.79
CA ASP A 22 -5.97 -24.22 -0.02
C ASP A 22 -4.96 -25.20 0.65
N GLY A 23 -4.60 -24.95 1.90
CA GLY A 23 -3.66 -25.74 2.68
C GLY A 23 -2.20 -25.51 2.31
N ARG A 24 -1.86 -24.74 1.26
CA ARG A 24 -0.46 -24.48 0.88
C ARG A 24 0.20 -23.50 1.85
N PRO A 25 1.52 -23.59 2.10
CA PRO A 25 2.23 -22.59 2.88
C PRO A 25 2.06 -21.18 2.30
N LEU A 26 1.95 -20.18 3.16
CA LEU A 26 2.01 -18.79 2.72
C LEU A 26 3.41 -18.53 2.14
N PRO A 27 3.52 -17.97 0.92
CA PRO A 27 4.83 -17.65 0.35
C PRO A 27 5.57 -16.66 1.25
N PRO A 28 6.92 -16.74 1.31
CA PRO A 28 7.71 -15.82 2.09
C PRO A 28 7.48 -14.38 1.61
N CYS A 29 7.37 -13.46 2.56
CA CYS A 29 7.24 -12.04 2.24
C CYS A 29 8.46 -11.60 1.39
N PRO A 30 8.25 -10.86 0.28
CA PRO A 30 9.36 -10.28 -0.46
C PRO A 30 10.27 -9.47 0.46
N ARG A 31 11.56 -9.41 0.13
CA ARG A 31 12.49 -8.55 0.87
C ARG A 31 11.99 -7.10 0.80
N ALA A 32 11.96 -6.43 1.95
CA ALA A 32 11.66 -5.01 1.97
C ALA A 32 12.62 -4.25 1.02
N PRO A 33 12.12 -3.29 0.23
CA PRO A 33 12.96 -2.52 -0.67
C PRO A 33 14.06 -1.81 0.13
N ARG A 34 15.27 -1.75 -0.44
CA ARG A 34 16.37 -0.97 0.14
C ARG A 34 16.12 0.51 -0.13
N TRP A 35 15.69 1.24 0.89
CA TRP A 35 15.70 2.70 0.87
C TRP A 35 17.16 3.19 0.80
N LYS A 36 17.45 4.15 -0.07
CA LYS A 36 18.79 4.75 -0.13
C LYS A 36 19.08 5.36 1.26
N ARG A 37 20.19 4.91 1.88
CA ARG A 37 20.73 5.51 3.09
C ARG A 37 21.90 6.39 2.66
N ASP A 38 21.68 7.68 2.56
CA ASP A 38 22.78 8.64 2.64
C ASP A 38 23.16 8.76 4.12
N SER A 39 24.45 8.59 4.43
CA SER A 39 25.11 8.86 5.73
C SER A 39 24.15 9.05 6.93
N ASN A 40 23.89 7.97 7.67
CA ASN A 40 23.10 7.98 8.91
C ASN A 40 21.64 8.50 8.83
N HIS A 41 21.12 8.79 7.64
CA HIS A 41 19.71 9.10 7.43
C HIS A 41 19.07 8.06 6.52
N ILE A 42 17.93 7.54 6.96
CA ILE A 42 17.04 6.82 6.05
C ILE A 42 16.33 7.93 5.27
N GLN A 43 16.55 8.02 3.95
CA GLN A 43 15.71 8.88 3.11
C GLN A 43 14.25 8.57 3.44
N HIS A 44 13.52 9.58 3.90
CA HIS A 44 12.19 9.39 4.49
C HIS A 44 11.33 8.62 3.48
N PRO A 45 10.94 7.36 3.80
CA PRO A 45 10.38 6.43 2.79
C PRO A 45 9.07 6.93 2.20
N LEU A 46 8.39 7.79 2.95
CA LEU A 46 7.15 8.43 2.55
C LEU A 46 7.38 9.81 1.94
N ALA A 47 8.61 10.30 1.77
CA ALA A 47 8.90 11.65 1.28
C ALA A 47 8.17 12.01 -0.01
N PRO A 48 8.07 11.13 -1.04
CA PRO A 48 7.27 11.43 -2.22
C PRO A 48 5.79 11.68 -1.88
N ASN A 49 5.22 10.89 -0.97
CA ASN A 49 3.83 11.06 -0.51
C ASN A 49 3.68 12.32 0.34
N THR A 50 4.60 12.57 1.28
CA THR A 50 4.60 13.77 2.13
C THR A 50 4.67 15.05 1.29
N ALA A 51 5.54 15.09 0.28
CA ALA A 51 5.65 16.23 -0.62
C ALA A 51 4.36 16.45 -1.43
N ARG A 52 3.76 15.36 -1.94
CA ARG A 52 2.48 15.44 -2.68
C ARG A 52 1.33 15.90 -1.79
N LEU A 53 1.24 15.41 -0.57
CA LEU A 53 0.24 15.83 0.41
C LEU A 53 0.41 17.31 0.77
N ALA A 54 1.65 17.76 1.02
CA ALA A 54 1.96 19.15 1.28
C ALA A 54 1.59 20.07 0.10
N ALA A 55 1.95 19.68 -1.13
CA ALA A 55 1.60 20.42 -2.35
C ALA A 55 0.07 20.50 -2.57
N ALA A 56 -0.67 19.46 -2.18
CA ALA A 56 -2.12 19.44 -2.23
C ALA A 56 -2.80 20.13 -1.02
N GLY A 57 -2.03 20.67 -0.06
CA GLY A 57 -2.57 21.25 1.17
C GLY A 57 -3.24 20.23 2.11
N ILE A 58 -3.01 18.93 1.89
CA ILE A 58 -3.63 17.84 2.65
C ILE A 58 -2.77 17.55 3.89
N ARG A 59 -3.38 17.67 5.07
CA ARG A 59 -2.73 17.35 6.34
C ARG A 59 -3.37 16.11 6.95
N ILE A 60 -2.64 15.00 6.97
CA ILE A 60 -3.04 13.79 7.68
C ILE A 60 -2.73 13.99 9.16
N ARG A 61 -3.78 14.04 9.99
CA ARG A 61 -3.69 14.06 11.45
C ARG A 61 -4.16 12.71 12.00
N PRO A 62 -3.89 12.38 13.28
CA PRO A 62 -4.32 11.11 13.87
C PRO A 62 -5.83 10.82 13.74
N ASP A 63 -6.66 11.87 13.83
CA ASP A 63 -8.10 11.85 13.57
C ASP A 63 -8.45 11.52 12.11
N THR A 64 -7.62 11.94 11.14
CA THR A 64 -7.78 11.63 9.71
C THR A 64 -7.57 10.15 9.41
N ALA A 65 -6.72 9.48 10.20
CA ALA A 65 -6.47 8.04 10.10
C ALA A 65 -7.44 7.21 10.95
N THR A 66 -8.29 7.86 11.75
CA THR A 66 -9.29 7.17 12.56
C THR A 66 -10.54 6.98 11.70
N PRO A 67 -10.93 5.74 11.36
CA PRO A 67 -12.17 5.54 10.63
C PRO A 67 -13.35 5.98 11.50
N HIS A 68 -14.31 6.71 10.92
CA HIS A 68 -15.59 7.02 11.57
C HIS A 68 -16.52 5.80 11.59
N TRP A 69 -15.96 4.60 11.42
CA TRP A 69 -16.70 3.36 11.34
C TRP A 69 -16.87 2.78 12.75
N PHE A 70 -18.10 2.82 13.26
CA PHE A 70 -18.45 2.31 14.59
C PHE A 70 -18.84 0.82 14.60
N GLY A 71 -18.57 0.10 13.50
CA GLY A 71 -18.88 -1.33 13.37
C GLY A 71 -20.17 -1.65 12.60
N GLU A 72 -20.82 -0.63 12.03
CA GLU A 72 -22.00 -0.78 11.17
C GLU A 72 -21.73 -1.74 9.99
N ARG A 73 -22.74 -2.45 9.49
CA ARG A 73 -22.54 -3.30 8.31
C ARG A 73 -22.16 -2.43 7.10
N LEU A 74 -21.00 -2.69 6.50
CA LEU A 74 -20.56 -2.01 5.28
C LEU A 74 -21.53 -2.33 4.14
N ASP A 75 -22.19 -1.30 3.61
CA ASP A 75 -22.90 -1.41 2.35
C ASP A 75 -21.89 -1.46 1.21
N LEU A 76 -21.49 -2.67 0.85
CA LEU A 76 -20.46 -2.92 -0.14
C LEU A 76 -20.88 -2.46 -1.54
N HIS A 77 -22.18 -2.53 -1.87
CA HIS A 77 -22.65 -2.13 -3.18
C HIS A 77 -22.53 -0.62 -3.35
N PHE A 78 -23.02 0.14 -2.36
CA PHE A 78 -22.90 1.59 -2.35
C PHE A 78 -21.43 2.05 -2.39
N ALA A 79 -20.56 1.43 -1.58
CA ALA A 79 -19.14 1.79 -1.55
C ALA A 79 -18.45 1.56 -2.89
N LEU A 80 -18.80 0.48 -3.61
CA LEU A 80 -18.26 0.18 -4.92
C LEU A 80 -18.79 1.14 -5.99
N ASP A 81 -20.08 1.48 -5.95
CA ASP A 81 -20.70 2.42 -6.89
C ASP A 81 -20.06 3.82 -6.78
N VAL A 82 -19.87 4.32 -5.55
CA VAL A 82 -19.19 5.61 -5.31
C VAL A 82 -17.77 5.60 -5.87
N LEU A 83 -16.99 4.54 -5.63
CA LEU A 83 -15.61 4.43 -6.14
C LEU A 83 -15.54 4.29 -7.67
N ARG A 84 -16.55 3.65 -8.28
CA ARG A 84 -16.60 3.42 -9.72
C ARG A 84 -16.97 4.67 -10.51
N ASP A 85 -17.85 5.50 -9.95
CA ASP A 85 -18.32 6.73 -10.59
C ASP A 85 -17.44 7.96 -10.28
N HIS A 86 -16.43 7.80 -9.42
CA HIS A 86 -15.39 8.81 -9.29
C HIS A 86 -14.50 8.81 -10.54
N PRO A 87 -14.46 9.91 -11.33
CA PRO A 87 -13.55 10.00 -12.44
C PRO A 87 -12.13 9.89 -11.91
N ALA A 88 -11.41 8.84 -12.31
CA ALA A 88 -9.97 8.77 -12.09
C ALA A 88 -9.38 10.05 -12.70
N SER A 89 -8.74 10.88 -11.88
CA SER A 89 -8.01 12.03 -12.41
C SER A 89 -6.97 11.48 -13.37
N VAL A 90 -7.18 11.72 -14.67
CA VAL A 90 -6.19 11.41 -15.69
C VAL A 90 -4.97 12.25 -15.35
N ALA A 91 -3.93 11.61 -14.84
CA ALA A 91 -2.64 12.25 -14.73
C ALA A 91 -2.25 12.67 -16.15
N SER A 92 -2.27 13.99 -16.42
CA SER A 92 -1.75 14.54 -17.66
C SER A 92 -0.35 14.00 -17.86
N GLY A 93 -0.22 13.09 -18.82
CA GLY A 93 1.05 12.46 -19.18
C GLY A 93 2.03 13.55 -19.55
N MET A 94 2.99 13.81 -18.67
CA MET A 94 4.20 14.54 -19.04
C MET A 94 5.01 13.57 -19.89
N GLY A 95 5.14 13.90 -21.17
CA GLY A 95 5.70 13.03 -22.20
C GLY A 95 7.06 12.47 -21.83
N VAL A 96 7.21 11.17 -22.04
CA VAL A 96 8.52 10.53 -22.13
C VAL A 96 9.18 11.07 -23.40
N SER A 97 10.07 12.04 -23.24
CA SER A 97 11.02 12.45 -24.29
C SER A 97 11.92 11.24 -24.59
N THR A 98 11.69 10.60 -25.73
CA THR A 98 12.62 9.61 -26.28
C THR A 98 13.81 10.38 -26.85
N GLY A 99 15.00 10.07 -26.31
CA GLY A 99 16.24 10.75 -26.69
C GLY A 99 16.55 10.63 -28.18
N GLN A 100 16.95 11.75 -28.77
CA GLN A 100 17.64 11.77 -30.06
C GLN A 100 18.96 11.02 -29.94
N SER A 101 19.10 9.97 -30.75
CA SER A 101 20.39 9.39 -31.12
C SER A 101 21.01 10.31 -32.17
N VAL A 102 22.19 10.86 -31.89
CA VAL A 102 23.07 11.45 -32.91
C VAL A 102 24.29 10.54 -32.99
N ALA A 103 24.40 9.85 -34.12
CA ALA A 103 25.64 9.22 -34.57
C ALA A 103 26.36 10.22 -35.48
N MET A 104 27.63 10.48 -35.20
CA MET A 104 28.69 10.80 -36.16
C MET A 104 30.00 10.22 -35.63
#